data_AF-A0A7J9B8H5-F1
#
_entry.id   AF-A0A7J9B8H5-F1
#
_cell.length_a   1.000
_cell.length_b   1.000
_cell.length_c   1.000
_cell.angle_alpha   90.00
_cell.angle_beta   90.00
_cell.angle_gamma   90.00
#
_symmetry.space_group_name_H-M   'P 1'
#
loop_
_entity.id
_entity.type
_entity.pdbx_description
1 polymer ?
#
loop_
_entity_poly.entity_id
_entity_poly.type
_entity_poly.pdbx_seq_one_letter_code
_entity_poly.pdbx_strand_id
1 'polypeptide(L)' 'MVVDLVEVSIEAAIANSKSIGSIISKLLENKNLESFEGNCLKNCSWLYSLARPCLRGSGEAFEAKNMQLLV' A
#
# COMPACT_ATOMS: atom_id res chain seq x y z
N MET A 1 -13.69 1.43 19.51
CA MET A 1 -13.10 2.77 19.28
C MET A 1 -11.63 2.71 18.87
N VAL A 2 -10.72 2.13 19.67
CA VAL A 2 -9.30 1.98 19.23
C VAL A 2 -9.15 0.88 18.17
N VAL A 3 -9.83 -0.26 18.33
CA VAL A 3 -9.81 -1.38 17.37
C VAL A 3 -10.32 -0.93 16.00
N ASP A 4 -11.51 -0.32 15.95
CA ASP A 4 -12.09 0.21 14.70
C ASP A 4 -11.17 1.25 14.03
N LEU A 5 -10.49 2.09 14.82
CA LEU A 5 -9.54 3.08 14.28
C LEU A 5 -8.29 2.41 13.70
N VAL A 6 -7.79 1.34 14.33
CA VAL A 6 -6.67 0.55 13.80
C VAL A 6 -7.08 -0.13 12.50
N GLU A 7 -8.25 -0.75 12.45
CA GLU A 7 -8.80 -1.41 11.25
C GLU A 7 -8.91 -0.42 10.08
N VAL A 8 -9.63 0.69 10.29
CA VAL A 8 -9.79 1.75 9.27
C VAL A 8 -8.44 2.31 8.81
N SER A 9 -7.46 2.45 9.72
CA SER A 9 -6.13 2.94 9.36
C SER A 9 -5.37 1.95 8.47
N ILE A 10 -5.47 0.65 8.77
CA ILE A 10 -4.83 -0.41 7.97
C ILE A 10 -5.48 -0.49 6.58
N GLU A 11 -6.80 -0.50 6.51
CA GLU A 11 -7.54 -0.53 5.25
C GLU A 11 -7.21 0.69 4.38
N ALA A 12 -7.19 1.88 4.98
CA ALA A 12 -6.83 3.12 4.28
C ALA A 12 -5.39 3.06 3.74
N ALA A 13 -4.44 2.55 4.52
CA ALA A 13 -3.06 2.38 4.09
C ALA A 13 -2.94 1.39 2.92
N ILE A 14 -3.64 0.25 2.98
CA ILE A 14 -3.69 -0.74 1.89
C ILE A 14 -4.26 -0.10 0.62
N ALA A 15 -5.43 0.55 0.71
CA ALA A 15 -6.09 1.18 -0.42
C ALA A 15 -5.21 2.27 -1.07
N ASN A 16 -4.60 3.13 -0.25
CA ASN A 16 -3.69 4.18 -0.72
C ASN A 16 -2.45 3.59 -1.41
N SER A 17 -1.82 2.56 -0.83
CA SER A 17 -0.66 1.90 -1.44
C SER A 17 -1.00 1.27 -2.80
N LYS A 18 -2.21 0.73 -2.95
CA LYS A 18 -2.71 0.17 -4.21
C LYS A 18 -2.95 1.26 -5.25
N SER A 19 -3.64 2.33 -4.85
CA SER A 19 -3.94 3.47 -5.72
C SER A 19 -2.66 4.14 -6.23
N ILE A 20 -1.76 4.53 -5.32
CA ILE A 20 -0.52 5.23 -5.66
C ILE A 20 0.38 4.37 -6.55
N GLY A 21 0.60 3.09 -6.21
CA GLY A 21 1.42 2.26 -7.07
C GLY A 21 0.79 2.02 -8.46
N SER A 22 -0.54 2.03 -8.60
CA SER A 22 -1.19 2.00 -9.93
C SER A 22 -0.94 3.29 -10.72
N ILE A 23 -1.00 4.45 -10.06
CA ILE A 23 -0.68 5.76 -10.66
C ILE A 23 0.78 5.77 -11.13
N ILE A 24 1.70 5.32 -10.28
CA ILE A 24 3.13 5.25 -10.63
C ILE A 24 3.35 4.34 -11.85
N SER A 25 2.73 3.16 -11.90
CA SER A 25 2.84 2.27 -13.06
C SER A 25 2.37 2.96 -14.35
N LYS A 26 1.22 3.64 -14.31
CA LYS A 26 0.71 4.40 -15.48
C LYS A 26 1.63 5.53 -15.91
N LEU A 27 2.22 6.25 -14.94
CA LEU A 27 3.17 7.33 -15.24
C LEU A 27 4.44 6.78 -15.89
N LEU A 28 4.93 5.63 -15.44
CA LEU A 28 6.11 4.97 -16.01
C LEU A 28 5.89 4.44 -17.44
N GLU A 29 4.64 4.26 -17.88
CA GLU A 29 4.31 3.92 -19.27
C GLU A 29 4.40 5.14 -20.22
N ASN A 30 4.50 6.36 -19.69
CA ASN A 30 4.59 7.58 -20.48
C ASN A 30 5.97 7.72 -21.15
N LYS A 31 6.00 7.66 -22.48
CA LYS A 31 7.22 7.78 -23.31
C LYS A 31 7.88 9.16 -23.27
N ASN A 32 7.14 10.19 -22.85
CA ASN A 32 7.63 11.57 -22.74
C ASN A 32 8.16 11.90 -21.34
N LEU A 33 8.23 10.92 -20.44
CA LEU A 33 8.76 11.10 -19.10
C LEU A 33 10.28 11.25 -19.16
N GLU A 34 10.83 12.33 -18.60
CA GLU A 34 12.29 12.50 -18.59
C GLU A 34 12.97 11.52 -17.64
N SER A 35 14.27 11.33 -17.84
CA SER A 35 15.07 10.32 -17.12
C SER A 35 15.04 10.54 -15.59
N PHE A 36 15.05 11.80 -15.14
CA PHE A 36 15.06 12.13 -13.72
C PHE A 36 13.76 11.72 -13.04
N GLU A 37 12.61 12.17 -13.53
CA GLU A 37 11.28 11.81 -13.03
C GLU A 37 11.05 10.30 -13.14
N GLY A 38 11.48 9.68 -14.23
CA GLY A 38 11.43 8.23 -14.42
C GLY A 38 12.16 7.46 -13.32
N ASN A 39 13.37 7.89 -12.96
CA ASN A 39 14.13 7.25 -11.88
C ASN A 39 13.50 7.49 -10.50
N CYS A 40 12.98 8.70 -10.24
CA CYS A 40 12.21 8.97 -9.03
C CYS A 40 10.99 8.04 -8.92
N LEU A 41 10.21 7.89 -10.00
CA LEU A 41 9.04 7.03 -10.02
C LEU A 41 9.38 5.54 -9.90
N LYS A 42 10.50 5.08 -10.45
CA LYS A 42 10.98 3.70 -10.25
C LYS A 42 11.32 3.43 -8.79
N ASN A 43 11.98 4.37 -8.10
CA ASN A 43 12.26 4.24 -6.67
C ASN A 43 10.97 4.18 -5.85
N CYS A 44 10.00 5.06 -6.13
CA CYS A 44 8.69 5.01 -5.50
C CYS A 44 7.98 3.67 -5.78
N SER A 45 8.00 3.19 -7.03
CA SER A 45 7.41 1.92 -7.42
C SER A 45 8.00 0.75 -6.61
N TRP A 46 9.32 0.74 -6.44
CA TRP A 46 10.01 -0.26 -5.64
C TRP A 46 9.58 -0.19 -4.18
N LEU A 47 9.55 0.99 -3.56
CA LEU A 47 9.08 1.17 -2.18
C LEU A 47 7.64 0.68 -1.99
N TYR A 48 6.72 1.02 -2.90
CA TYR A 48 5.34 0.54 -2.84
C TYR A 48 5.21 -0.97 -3.09
N SER A 49 6.10 -1.57 -3.87
CA SER A 49 6.15 -3.03 -4.05
C SER A 49 6.52 -3.76 -2.76
N LEU A 50 7.34 -3.15 -1.90
CA LEU A 50 7.72 -3.67 -0.59
C LEU A 50 6.67 -3.37 0.48
N ALA A 51 6.07 -2.18 0.45
CA ALA A 51 5.08 -1.76 1.45
C ALA A 51 3.78 -2.57 1.36
N ARG A 52 3.32 -2.89 0.15
CA ARG A 52 2.05 -3.59 -0.08
C ARG A 52 1.95 -4.95 0.63
N PRO A 53 2.92 -5.87 0.50
CA PRO A 53 2.92 -7.12 1.26
C PRO A 53 2.90 -6.91 2.78
N CYS A 54 3.68 -5.94 3.29
CA CYS A 54 3.72 -5.64 4.71
C CYS A 54 2.36 -5.16 5.23
N LEU A 55 1.73 -4.22 4.52
CA LEU A 55 0.40 -3.70 4.87
C LEU A 55 -0.67 -4.78 4.81
N ARG A 56 -0.66 -5.64 3.79
CA ARG A 56 -1.59 -6.77 3.68
C ARG A 56 -1.41 -7.76 4.82
N GLY A 57 -0.17 -8.11 5.15
CA GLY A 57 0.14 -8.99 6.27
C GLY A 57 -0.28 -8.39 7.62
N SER A 58 -0.16 -7.07 7.80
CA SER A 58 -0.69 -6.40 8.99
C SER A 58 -2.21 -6.49 9.10
N GLY A 59 -2.94 -6.34 7.99
CA GLY A 59 -4.39 -6.54 7.94
C GLY A 59 -4.79 -7.98 8.28
N GLU A 60 -4.19 -8.96 7.60
CA GLU A 60 -4.41 -10.38 7.84
C GLU A 60 -4.14 -10.77 9.32
N ALA A 61 -3.05 -10.26 9.91
CA ALA A 61 -2.71 -10.51 11.31
C ALA A 61 -3.69 -9.85 12.29
N PHE A 62 -4.17 -8.64 11.97
CA PHE A 62 -5.13 -7.93 12.79
C PHE A 62 -6.50 -8.62 12.79
N GLU A 63 -7.01 -9.00 11.61
CA GLU A 63 -8.25 -9.76 11.46
C GLU A 63 -8.19 -11.10 12.22
N ALA A 64 -7.08 -11.84 12.09
CA ALA A 64 -6.89 -13.10 12.80
C ALA A 64 -6.93 -12.94 14.32
N LYS A 65 -6.29 -11.87 14.86
CA LYS A 65 -6.30 -11.56 16.29
C LYS A 65 -7.71 -11.15 16.75
N ASN A 66 -8.43 -10.37 15.95
CA ASN A 66 -9.78 -9.91 16.28
C ASN A 66 -10.78 -11.09 16.30
N MET A 67 -10.69 -12.00 15.34
CA MET A 67 -11.50 -13.23 15.33
C MET A 67 -11.23 -14.12 16.54
N GLN A 68 -9.98 -14.24 17.00
CA GLN A 68 -9.62 -15.00 18.21
C GLN A 68 -10.17 -14.40 19.51
N LEU A 69 -10.52 -13.11 19.54
CA LEU A 69 -11.10 -12.43 20.70
C LEU A 69 -12.64 -12.52 20.74
N LEU A 70 -13.26 -13.04 19.68
CA LEU A 70 -14.72 -13.20 19.54
C LEU A 70 -15.21 -14.65 19.77
N VAL A 71 -14.30 -15.58 20.08
CA VAL A 71 -14.57 -16.99 20.44
C VAL A 71 -14.27 -17.20 21.92
#